data_AF-A0A9D0U3X9-F1
#
_entry.id   AF-A0A9D0U3X9-F1
#
_cell.length_a   1.000
_cell.length_b   1.000
_cell.length_c   1.000
_cell.angle_alpha   90.00
_cell.angle_beta   90.00
_cell.angle_gamma   90.00
#
_symmetry.space_group_name_H-M   'P 1'
#
loop_
_entity.id
_entity.type
_entity.pdbx_description
1 polymer ?
#
loop_
_entity_poly.entity_id
_entity_poly.type
_entity_poly.pdbx_seq_one_letter_code
_entity_poly.pdbx_strand_id
1 'polypeptide(L)'
;ESTSVPQQYVQDGEIVLNISPASVENLMIDNTAVSFSARFRGQPFAVYVPMRAIQSIYAKENGQGTVFADEDGFPVPDDDPEPPKPPKQKPQLRVVK
;
A
#
# COMPACT_ATOMS: atom_id res chain seq x y z
N GLU A 1 4.23 1.77 -7.44
CA GLU A 1 5.32 1.55 -6.48
C GLU A 1 5.44 0.08 -6.10
N SER A 2 6.65 -0.46 -6.02
CA SER A 2 6.92 -1.89 -5.79
C SER A 2 7.41 -2.17 -4.37
N THR A 3 6.88 -3.22 -3.74
CA THR A 3 7.36 -3.74 -2.44
C THR A 3 8.77 -4.31 -2.57
N SER A 4 9.66 -3.94 -1.64
CA SER A 4 11.02 -4.46 -1.54
C SER A 4 11.20 -5.19 -0.22
N VAL A 5 11.26 -6.52 -0.28
CA VAL A 5 11.46 -7.43 0.85
C VAL A 5 12.35 -8.59 0.39
N PRO A 6 13.09 -9.26 1.30
CA PRO A 6 13.86 -10.43 0.93
C PRO A 6 12.93 -11.61 0.57
N GLN A 7 12.77 -11.83 -0.74
CA GLN A 7 11.81 -12.76 -1.36
C GLN A 7 11.91 -14.21 -0.84
N GLN A 8 13.08 -14.62 -0.37
CA GLN A 8 13.31 -15.95 0.22
C GLN A 8 12.51 -16.21 1.52
N TYR A 9 11.98 -15.17 2.17
CA TYR A 9 11.16 -15.28 3.37
C TYR A 9 9.67 -15.07 3.10
N VAL A 10 9.29 -14.84 1.84
CA VAL A 10 7.89 -14.71 1.43
C VAL A 10 7.28 -16.11 1.32
N GLN A 11 6.10 -16.30 1.90
CA GLN A 11 5.34 -17.55 1.89
C GLN A 11 3.93 -17.25 1.41
N ASP A 12 3.46 -17.96 0.39
CA ASP A 12 2.12 -17.78 -0.21
C ASP A 12 1.81 -16.33 -0.63
N GLY A 13 2.84 -15.57 -1.01
CA GLY A 13 2.71 -14.16 -1.40
C GLY A 13 2.68 -13.17 -0.22
N GLU A 14 2.77 -13.65 1.02
CA GLU A 14 2.79 -12.84 2.24
C GLU A 14 4.13 -12.91 2.97
N ILE A 15 4.44 -11.87 3.73
CA ILE A 15 5.56 -11.86 4.68
C ILE A 15 5.15 -11.17 5.98
N VAL A 16 5.43 -11.85 7.10
CA VAL A 16 5.24 -11.28 8.43
C VAL A 16 6.53 -10.59 8.86
N LEU A 17 6.44 -9.29 9.16
CA LEU A 17 7.56 -8.45 9.52
C LEU A 17 7.42 -7.98 10.97
N ASN A 18 8.46 -8.22 11.78
CA ASN A 18 8.50 -7.68 13.13
C ASN A 18 9.10 -6.27 13.10
N ILE A 19 8.28 -5.27 13.40
CA ILE A 19 8.67 -3.85 13.44
C ILE A 19 8.90 -3.32 14.86
N SER A 20 9.07 -4.19 15.85
CA SER A 20 9.38 -3.75 17.20
C SER A 20 10.72 -2.98 17.23
N PRO A 21 10.89 -1.97 18.10
CA PRO A 21 12.13 -1.17 18.15
C PRO A 21 13.41 -1.99 18.35
N ALA A 22 13.31 -3.19 18.93
CA ALA A 22 14.45 -4.08 19.14
C ALA A 22 14.84 -4.90 17.88
N SER A 23 13.96 -4.95 16.87
CA SER A 23 14.12 -5.81 15.68
C SER A 23 14.53 -5.04 14.43
N VAL A 24 14.36 -3.72 14.44
CA VAL A 24 14.54 -2.86 13.27
C VAL A 24 15.36 -1.61 13.60
N GLU A 25 16.01 -1.05 12.59
CA GLU A 25 16.72 0.23 12.64
C GLU A 25 16.11 1.18 11.60
N ASN A 26 16.15 2.49 11.88
CA ASN A 26 15.65 3.53 10.97
C ASN A 26 14.19 3.30 10.51
N LEU A 27 13.30 2.93 11.43
CA LEU A 27 11.88 2.78 11.14
C LEU A 27 11.26 4.13 10.75
N MET A 28 10.78 4.22 9.52
CA MET A 28 10.00 5.34 9.00
C MET A 28 8.61 4.83 8.62
N ILE A 29 7.59 5.52 9.11
CA ILE A 29 6.18 5.25 8.82
C ILE A 29 5.62 6.54 8.23
N ASP A 30 5.44 6.56 6.92
CA ASP A 30 4.91 7.70 6.17
C ASP A 30 3.59 7.32 5.50
N ASN A 31 2.79 8.30 5.10
CA ASN A 31 1.49 8.04 4.45
C ASN A 31 1.59 7.23 3.15
N THR A 32 2.77 7.17 2.52
CA THR A 32 3.01 6.43 1.27
C THR A 32 3.56 5.02 1.52
N ALA A 33 4.42 4.86 2.52
CA ALA A 33 5.10 3.60 2.78
C ALA A 33 5.65 3.48 4.21
N VAL A 34 5.90 2.24 4.61
CA VAL A 34 6.72 1.88 5.76
C VAL A 34 8.07 1.42 5.26
N SER A 35 9.15 1.95 5.84
CA SER A 35 10.51 1.54 5.52
C SER A 35 11.36 1.38 6.77
N PHE A 36 12.28 0.42 6.74
CA PHE A 36 13.20 0.15 7.85
C PHE A 36 14.35 -0.76 7.40
N SER A 37 15.39 -0.86 8.22
CA SER A 37 16.42 -1.88 8.09
C SER A 37 16.20 -2.99 9.13
N ALA A 38 16.28 -4.25 8.71
CA ALA A 38 16.13 -5.40 9.60
C ALA A 38 17.12 -6.51 9.25
N ARG A 39 17.35 -7.42 10.20
CA ARG A 39 18.22 -8.57 10.00
C ARG A 39 17.41 -9.83 9.75
N PHE A 40 17.68 -10.50 8.65
CA PHE A 40 17.11 -11.78 8.32
C PHE A 40 18.23 -12.82 8.36
N ARG A 41 18.17 -13.76 9.32
CA ARG A 41 19.27 -14.69 9.64
C ARG A 41 20.64 -14.00 9.82
N GLY A 42 20.63 -12.82 10.46
CA GLY A 42 21.82 -12.04 10.76
C GLY A 42 22.31 -11.11 9.63
N GLN A 43 21.86 -11.32 8.40
CA GLN A 43 22.18 -10.47 7.26
C GLN A 43 21.25 -9.24 7.23
N PRO A 44 21.79 -8.01 7.10
CA PRO A 44 20.98 -6.80 7.02
C PRO A 44 20.28 -6.69 5.66
N PHE A 45 19.01 -6.29 5.70
CA PHE A 45 18.20 -5.96 4.53
C PHE A 45 17.46 -4.65 4.76
N ALA A 46 17.39 -3.82 3.73
CA ALA A 46 16.48 -2.69 3.67
C ALA A 46 15.11 -3.19 3.20
N VAL A 47 14.07 -2.80 3.93
CA VAL A 47 12.67 -3.15 3.66
C VAL A 47 11.92 -1.89 3.30
N TYR A 48 11.09 -1.98 2.25
CA TYR A 48 10.19 -0.93 1.82
C TYR A 48 8.85 -1.54 1.44
N VAL A 49 7.79 -1.12 2.13
CA VAL A 49 6.44 -1.64 1.96
C VAL A 49 5.48 -0.46 1.73
N PRO A 50 4.96 -0.28 0.52
CA PRO A 50 3.90 0.69 0.26
C PRO A 50 2.69 0.44 1.17
N MET A 51 2.01 1.50 1.61
CA MET A 51 0.86 1.36 2.52
C MET A 51 -0.24 0.43 1.97
N ARG A 52 -0.47 0.48 0.66
CA ARG A 52 -1.41 -0.42 -0.06
C ARG A 52 -1.06 -1.91 -0.02
N ALA A 53 0.18 -2.27 0.35
CA ALA A 53 0.63 -3.65 0.44
C ALA A 53 0.55 -4.21 1.88
N ILE A 54 0.13 -3.39 2.85
CA ILE A 54 0.02 -3.78 4.26
C ILE A 54 -1.39 -4.29 4.51
N GLN A 55 -1.53 -5.61 4.69
CA GLN A 55 -2.83 -6.25 4.91
C GLN A 55 -3.31 -6.16 6.36
N SER A 56 -2.40 -6.26 7.33
CA SER A 56 -2.77 -6.23 8.75
C SER A 56 -1.62 -5.78 9.64
N ILE A 57 -1.97 -5.35 10.85
CA ILE A 57 -1.03 -5.09 11.94
C ILE A 57 -1.57 -5.71 13.22
N TYR A 58 -0.72 -6.45 13.93
CA TYR A 58 -1.11 -7.13 15.16
C TYR A 58 0.07 -7.26 16.13
N ALA A 59 -0.27 -7.34 17.41
CA ALA A 59 0.65 -7.64 18.50
C ALA A 59 0.91 -9.14 18.53
N LYS A 60 2.19 -9.54 18.44
CA LYS A 60 2.61 -10.94 18.47
C LYS A 60 2.17 -11.69 19.73
N GLU A 61 2.07 -11.01 20.87
CA GLU A 61 1.88 -11.64 22.18
C GLU A 61 0.46 -12.15 22.42
N ASN A 62 -0.55 -11.42 21.93
CA ASN A 62 -1.96 -11.71 22.19
C ASN A 62 -2.82 -11.70 20.91
N GLY A 63 -2.23 -11.46 19.74
CA GLY A 63 -2.92 -11.42 18.46
C GLY A 63 -3.84 -10.21 18.27
N GLN A 64 -3.87 -9.26 19.20
CA GLN A 64 -4.70 -8.06 19.05
C GLN A 64 -4.16 -7.19 17.92
N GLY A 65 -5.05 -6.69 17.08
CA GLY A 65 -4.66 -5.94 15.90
C GLY A 65 -5.85 -5.55 15.05
N THR A 66 -5.55 -5.03 13.87
CA THR A 66 -6.55 -4.75 12.84
C THR A 66 -6.09 -5.29 11.51
N VAL A 67 -7.05 -5.83 10.75
CA VAL A 67 -6.88 -6.10 9.33
C VAL A 67 -7.33 -4.83 8.61
N PHE A 68 -6.54 -4.39 7.63
CA PHE A 68 -6.93 -3.29 6.76
C PHE A 68 -7.81 -3.86 5.65
N ALA A 69 -8.93 -3.19 5.36
CA ALA A 69 -9.83 -3.64 4.31
C ALA A 69 -9.28 -3.27 2.92
N ASP A 70 -9.43 -4.17 1.96
CA ASP A 70 -9.15 -3.95 0.54
C ASP A 70 -10.25 -3.10 -0.13
N GLU A 71 -10.59 -1.93 0.40
CA GLU A 71 -11.60 -1.05 -0.23
C GLU A 71 -11.20 0.42 -0.14
N ASP A 72 -11.01 1.03 -1.32
CA ASP A 72 -11.20 2.45 -1.70
C ASP A 72 -10.70 3.58 -0.77
N GLY A 73 -9.88 3.27 0.23
CA GLY A 73 -9.53 4.16 1.33
C GLY A 73 -8.11 4.73 1.32
N PHE A 74 -7.27 4.33 0.36
CA PHE A 74 -6.05 5.06 0.09
C PHE A 74 -6.39 6.15 -0.92
N PRO A 75 -6.47 7.45 -0.52
CA PRO A 75 -6.47 8.50 -1.51
C PRO A 75 -5.17 8.34 -2.30
N VAL A 76 -5.30 7.94 -3.57
CA VAL A 76 -4.26 8.26 -4.54
C VAL A 76 -4.12 9.77 -4.48
N PRO A 77 -2.92 10.33 -4.26
CA PRO A 77 -2.73 11.74 -4.51
C PRO A 77 -3.08 11.95 -5.98
N ASP A 78 -4.22 12.56 -6.27
CA ASP A 78 -4.58 13.05 -7.60
C ASP A 78 -3.53 14.10 -8.01
N ASP A 79 -2.42 13.66 -8.60
CA ASP A 79 -1.44 14.54 -9.27
C ASP A 79 -1.76 14.68 -10.76
N ASP A 80 -3.04 14.71 -11.13
CA ASP A 80 -3.48 15.04 -12.48
C ASP A 80 -4.76 15.90 -12.42
N PRO A 81 -4.71 17.20 -12.77
CA PRO A 81 -5.91 17.99 -12.93
C PRO A 81 -6.63 17.53 -14.21
N GLU A 82 -7.60 16.63 -14.08
CA GLU A 82 -8.45 16.25 -15.21
C GLU A 82 -9.17 17.50 -15.77
N PRO A 83 -8.97 17.88 -17.06
CA PRO A 83 -9.69 19.00 -17.65
C PRO A 83 -11.19 18.66 -17.79
N PRO A 84 -12.08 19.65 -17.64
CA PRO A 84 -13.52 19.40 -17.57
C PRO A 84 -14.05 18.84 -18.91
N LYS A 85 -14.67 17.66 -18.87
CA LYS A 85 -15.31 17.03 -20.04
C LYS A 85 -16.54 17.86 -20.47
N PRO A 86 -16.66 18.27 -21.75
CA PRO A 86 -17.79 19.09 -22.21
C PRO A 86 -19.10 18.29 -22.28
N PRO A 87 -20.27 18.93 -22.10
CA PRO A 87 -21.55 18.25 -22.04
C PRO A 87 -21.99 17.71 -23.41
N LYS A 88 -22.34 16.42 -23.47
CA LYS A 88 -22.84 15.74 -24.68
C LYS A 88 -24.27 16.21 -25.02
N GLN A 89 -24.44 17.12 -25.97
CA GLN A 89 -25.73 17.35 -26.62
C GLN A 89 -26.02 16.21 -27.61
N LYS A 90 -27.18 15.54 -27.45
CA LYS A 90 -27.70 14.60 -28.45
C LYS A 90 -28.42 15.38 -29.55
N PRO A 91 -28.12 15.17 -30.85
CA PRO A 91 -28.85 15.82 -31.92
C PRO A 91 -30.24 15.19 -32.07
N GLN A 92 -31.26 16.04 -32.17
CA GLN A 92 -32.63 15.64 -32.49
C GLN A 92 -32.86 15.89 -33.99
N LEU A 93 -33.03 14.85 -34.78
CA LEU A 93 -33.43 15.00 -36.19
C LEU A 93 -34.95 15.16 -36.28
N ARG A 94 -35.42 16.25 -36.89
CA ARG A 94 -36.82 16.43 -37.29
C ARG A 94 -36.99 15.95 -38.74
N VAL A 95 -37.93 15.04 -38.96
CA VAL A 95 -38.39 14.68 -40.31
C VAL A 95 -39.31 15.79 -40.81
N VAL A 96 -38.98 16.37 -41.97
CA VAL A 96 -39.86 17.28 -42.72
C VAL A 96 -40.56 16.46 -43.81
N LYS A 97 -41.86 16.66 -43.97
CA LYS A 97 -42.70 16.03 -44.99
C LYS A 97 -42.99 17.00 -46.12
#